data_AF-A0A3N4J9K9-F1
#
_entry.id   AF-A0A3N4J9K9-F1
#
_cell.length_a   1.000
_cell.length_b   1.000
_cell.length_c   1.000
_cell.angle_alpha   90.00
_cell.angle_beta   90.00
_cell.angle_gamma   90.00
#
_symmetry.space_group_name_H-M   'P 1'
#
loop_
_entity.id
_entity.type
_entity.pdbx_description
1 polymer ?
#
loop_
_entity_poly.entity_id
_entity_poly.type
_entity_poly.pdbx_seq_one_letter_code
_entity_poly.pdbx_strand_id
1 'polypeptide(L)' 'MQQCKNSKQRELTEEESVSVILLYKEGKTYRKIGSKLGHQEQLLAELFDVMRRLDDSESN' A
#
# COMPACT_ATOMS: atom_id res chain seq x y z
N MET A 1 27.39 -4.08 15.17
CA MET A 1 26.17 -3.24 15.12
C MET A 1 25.96 -2.84 13.66
N GLN A 2 25.14 -3.57 12.92
CA GLN A 2 24.92 -3.30 11.50
C GLN A 2 23.77 -2.29 11.39
N GLN A 3 24.10 -1.06 11.00
CA GLN A 3 23.12 -0.02 10.71
C GLN A 3 22.35 -0.44 9.46
N CYS A 4 21.16 -1.01 9.65
CA CYS A 4 20.19 -1.19 8.58
C CYS A 4 19.65 0.19 8.21
N LYS A 5 20.30 0.80 7.20
CA LYS A 5 19.72 1.71 6.22
C LYS A 5 18.56 2.58 6.75
N ASN A 6 18.90 3.79 7.21
CA ASN A 6 17.98 4.93 7.24
C ASN A 6 17.67 5.38 5.80
N SER A 7 17.17 4.44 4.99
CA SER A 7 16.61 4.73 3.68
C SER A 7 15.25 5.32 3.96
N LYS A 8 15.11 6.61 3.66
CA LYS A 8 13.85 7.37 3.67
C LYS A 8 12.72 6.52 3.08
N GLN A 9 12.04 5.71 3.88
CA GLN A 9 10.75 5.15 3.49
C GLN A 9 9.85 6.36 3.48
N ARG A 10 9.50 6.80 2.27
CA ARG A 10 8.49 7.84 2.11
C ARG A 10 7.19 7.17 2.57
N GLU A 11 6.79 7.46 3.80
CA GLU A 11 5.51 6.99 4.32
C GLU A 11 4.41 7.46 3.36
N LEU A 12 3.49 6.55 3.02
CA LEU A 12 2.27 6.90 2.30
C LEU A 12 1.55 7.96 3.12
N THR A 13 1.25 9.10 2.51
CA THR A 13 0.40 10.09 3.18
C THR A 13 -1.02 9.56 3.30
N GLU A 14 -1.81 10.15 4.21
CA GLU A 14 -3.23 9.78 4.37
C GLU A 14 -4.03 9.94 3.07
N GLU A 15 -3.72 10.95 2.26
CA GLU A 15 -4.36 11.14 0.95
C GLU A 15 -4.02 10.03 -0.05
N GLU A 16 -2.77 9.57 -0.04
CA GLU A 16 -2.32 8.49 -0.90
C GLU A 16 -2.87 7.14 -0.44
N SER A 17 -2.90 6.88 0.87
CA SER A 17 -3.50 5.65 1.40
C SER A 17 -4.99 5.57 1.05
N VAL A 18 -5.75 6.66 1.18
CA VAL A 18 -7.15 6.74 0.74
C VAL A 18 -7.28 6.49 -0.77
N SER A 19 -6.40 7.07 -1.58
CA SER A 19 -6.40 6.84 -3.04
C SER A 19 -6.11 5.37 -3.37
N VAL A 20 -5.17 4.75 -2.67
CA VAL A 20 -4.81 3.34 -2.84
C VAL A 20 -5.98 2.42 -2.44
N ILE A 21 -6.67 2.72 -1.34
CA ILE A 21 -7.87 1.99 -0.88
C ILE A 21 -8.99 2.08 -1.90
N LEU A 22 -9.29 3.27 -2.44
CA LEU A 22 -10.33 3.44 -3.46
C LEU A 22 -10.00 2.64 -4.73
N LEU A 23 -8.75 2.71 -5.19
CA LEU A 23 -8.29 1.97 -6.37
C LEU A 23 -8.28 0.44 -6.11
N TYR A 24 -7.98 0.00 -4.89
CA TYR A 24 -8.12 -1.40 -4.46
C TYR A 24 -9.57 -1.87 -4.54
N LYS A 25 -10.51 -1.08 -3.99
CA LYS A 25 -11.95 -1.38 -4.07
C LYS A 25 -12.50 -1.38 -5.49
N GLU A 26 -11.94 -0.57 -6.39
CA GLU A 26 -12.22 -0.65 -7.85
C GLU A 26 -11.65 -1.93 -8.51
N GLY A 27 -10.91 -2.77 -7.79
CA GLY A 27 -10.27 -3.98 -8.33
C GLY A 27 -8.96 -3.72 -9.07
N LYS A 28 -8.32 -2.56 -8.86
CA LYS A 28 -7.04 -2.25 -9.52
C LYS A 28 -5.88 -2.86 -8.75
N THR A 29 -4.95 -3.46 -9.49
CA THR A 29 -3.72 -4.02 -8.92
C THR A 29 -2.74 -2.95 -8.45
N TYR A 30 -2.06 -3.21 -7.33
CA TYR A 30 -1.00 -2.37 -6.76
C TYR A 30 0.05 -1.91 -7.79
N ARG A 31 0.34 -2.74 -8.80
CA ARG A 31 1.25 -2.40 -9.91
C ARG A 31 0.83 -1.15 -10.71
N LYS A 32 -0.45 -1.09 -11.09
CA LYS A 32 -1.03 0.05 -11.83
C LYS A 32 -1.09 1.29 -10.96
N ILE A 33 -1.35 1.10 -9.67
CA ILE A 33 -1.48 2.17 -8.69
C ILE A 33 -0.10 2.77 -8.37
N GLY A 34 0.92 1.92 -8.15
CA GLY A 34 2.30 2.36 -7.89
C GLY A 34 2.91 3.09 -9.06
N SER A 35 2.65 2.63 -10.27
CA SER A 35 3.07 3.36 -11.46
C SER A 35 2.36 4.72 -11.62
N LYS A 36 1.17 4.89 -11.04
CA LYS A 36 0.39 6.15 -11.09
C LYS A 36 0.76 7.12 -9.97
N LEU A 37 1.06 6.62 -8.78
CA LEU A 37 1.45 7.40 -7.61
C LEU A 37 2.97 7.64 -7.52
N GLY A 38 3.77 6.91 -8.31
CA GLY A 38 5.23 6.98 -8.24
C GLY A 38 5.81 6.35 -6.97
N HIS A 39 5.08 5.40 -6.37
CA HIS A 39 5.49 4.69 -5.16
C HIS A 39 6.13 3.35 -5.47
N GLN A 40 6.96 2.89 -4.53
CA GLN A 40 7.55 1.57 -4.60
C GLN A 40 6.46 0.50 -4.56
N GLU A 41 6.52 -0.45 -5.50
CA GLU A 41 5.61 -1.60 -5.57
C GLU A 41 5.55 -2.36 -4.24
N GLN A 42 6.66 -2.41 -3.50
CA GLN A 42 6.78 -3.10 -2.22
C GLN A 42 5.88 -2.50 -1.13
N LEU A 43 5.88 -1.16 -1.01
CA LEU A 43 5.07 -0.44 -0.01
C LEU A 43 3.56 -0.63 -0.27
N LEU A 44 3.17 -0.62 -1.55
CA LEU A 44 1.79 -0.85 -1.95
C LEU A 44 1.36 -2.30 -1.80
N ALA A 45 2.27 -3.25 -2.02
CA ALA A 45 2.01 -4.66 -1.78
C ALA A 45 1.73 -4.93 -0.29
N GLU A 46 2.50 -4.33 0.62
CA GLU A 46 2.24 -4.43 2.07
C GLU A 46 0.88 -3.82 2.43
N LEU A 47 0.54 -2.63 1.94
CA LEU A 47 -0.76 -2.01 2.20
C LEU A 47 -1.92 -2.86 1.65
N PHE A 48 -1.76 -3.45 0.45
CA PHE A 48 -2.74 -4.35 -0.14
C PHE A 48 -2.96 -5.61 0.68
N ASP A 49 -1.89 -6.19 1.23
CA ASP A 49 -2.00 -7.36 2.09
C ASP A 49 -2.76 -7.05 3.39
N VAL A 50 -2.49 -5.88 4.00
CA VAL A 50 -3.25 -5.40 5.16
C VAL A 50 -4.73 -5.20 4.81
N MET A 51 -5.03 -4.53 3.70
CA MET A 51 -6.41 -4.33 3.25
C MET A 51 -7.15 -5.66 3.01
N ARG A 52 -6.47 -6.65 2.41
CA ARG A 52 -7.04 -7.98 2.21
C ARG A 52 -7.38 -8.67 3.54
N ARG A 53 -6.49 -8.57 4.53
CA ARG A 53 -6.74 -9.14 5.88
C ARG A 53 -7.89 -8.47 6.61
N LEU A 54 -8.08 -7.16 6.41
CA LEU A 54 -9.18 -6.42 7.00
C LEU A 54 -10.53 -6.81 6.37
N ASP A 55 -10.58 -7.00 5.05
CA ASP A 55 -11.79 -7.42 4.33
C ASP A 55 -12.27 -8.82 4.78
N ASP A 56 -11.34 -9.75 4.98
CA ASP A 56 -11.62 -11.10 5.49
C ASP A 56 -12.18 -11.09 6.93
N SER A 57 -11.88 -10.04 7.70
CA SER A 57 -12.23 -9.97 9.13
C SER A 57 -13.63 -9.40 9.40
N GLU A 58 -14.33 -8.81 8.42
CA GLU A 58 -15.73 -8.35 8.53
C GLU A 58 -16.76 -9.46 8.23
N SER A 59 -16.31 -10.66 7.84
CA SER A 59 -17.19 -11.81 7.59
C SER A 59 -17.37 -12.67 8.85
N ASN A 60 -17.96 -12.12 9.91
CA ASN A 60 -18.46 -12.91 11.06
C ASN A 60 -19.83 -12.44 11.53
#